data_AF-A0A7V9P011-F1
#
_entry.id   AF-A0A7V9P011-F1
#
_cell.length_a   1.000
_cell.length_b   1.000
_cell.length_c   1.000
_cell.angle_alpha   90.00
_cell.angle_beta   90.00
_cell.angle_gamma   90.00
#
_symmetry.space_group_name_H-M   'P 1'
#
loop_
_entity.id
_entity.type
_entity.pdbx_description
1 polymer ?
#
loop_
_entity_poly.entity_id
_entity_poly.type
_entity_poly.pdbx_seq_one_letter_code
_entity_poly.pdbx_strand_id
1 'polypeptide(L)'
;MKKLNILITFIILLLHYNSFSQIAIDTNIIASFDTLNQIYKFKPNLNLSINDITINHKSNFRLQNNINTLYKTEERFDSLIGKKFYRFTQLYNNIPVEKSMFNILYNSQQNPITANGNIYKNINVNTVPTISGNQAINYALSAEPAATYYWQDSTMQAMIKQIKMDSLATYYPFAELIVLPMTNLNQISYHLAYKVRIGKLDSINEVIDVYVNANSGTILYKNKISSSCFGSQPEGKCLNEVERSDNLTPQIDTYNIGCSTADCQQGSANLHKYGSQYIYTDKFKKLGDCKYRLKDNCTGTTLYTRKASVIGSNFNGSVDIIDNTNVWANGGQDRDGTTAHWCMEKAHEYYINKFGRNGWDGANVQANLFTNNGGGGIKGGGIFNGSAIFLTKQGSQRQHPLVFLDCVGHEFTHGMAFNC
;
A
#
# COMPACT_ATOMS: atom_id res chain seq x y z
N MET A 1 60.90 -61.27 42.00
CA MET A 1 59.52 -60.78 41.76
C MET A 1 59.33 -60.52 40.27
N LYS A 2 58.11 -60.81 39.81
CA LYS A 2 57.62 -61.04 38.45
C LYS A 2 57.79 -59.90 37.42
N LYS A 3 58.12 -60.31 36.17
CA LYS A 3 57.53 -59.93 34.85
C LYS A 3 57.71 -58.46 34.39
N LEU A 4 57.76 -58.10 33.10
CA LEU A 4 57.25 -58.72 31.86
C LEU A 4 57.99 -58.16 30.62
N ASN A 5 58.12 -59.04 29.63
CA ASN A 5 58.71 -58.96 28.31
C ASN A 5 57.91 -58.17 27.24
N ILE A 6 58.58 -57.92 26.08
CA ILE A 6 58.07 -57.94 24.67
C ILE A 6 57.27 -56.70 24.21
N LEU A 7 57.29 -56.19 22.98
CA LEU A 7 58.03 -56.36 21.70
C LEU A 7 57.24 -55.49 20.68
N ILE A 8 57.94 -54.81 19.77
CA ILE A 8 57.58 -54.44 18.37
C ILE A 8 56.11 -54.06 18.06
N THR A 9 55.86 -52.89 17.43
CA THR A 9 55.30 -52.80 16.07
C THR A 9 55.37 -51.37 15.50
N PHE A 10 56.00 -51.27 14.34
CA PHE A 10 56.00 -50.17 13.38
C PHE A 10 54.56 -49.89 12.90
N ILE A 11 53.95 -48.76 13.26
CA ILE A 11 52.71 -48.28 12.63
C ILE A 11 52.93 -46.82 12.19
N ILE A 12 53.36 -46.73 10.94
CA ILE A 12 52.99 -45.73 9.93
C ILE A 12 52.40 -44.44 10.50
N LEU A 13 53.27 -43.44 10.62
CA LEU A 13 52.92 -42.03 10.78
C LEU A 13 52.34 -41.50 9.45
N LEU A 14 51.16 -42.00 9.05
CA LEU A 14 50.30 -41.30 8.10
C LEU A 14 49.61 -40.20 8.90
N LEU A 15 50.34 -39.08 9.06
CA LEU A 15 49.76 -37.79 9.34
C LEU A 15 48.65 -37.59 8.32
N HIS A 16 47.42 -37.78 8.77
CA HIS A 16 46.23 -37.35 8.07
C HIS A 16 46.34 -35.82 8.01
N TYR A 17 46.95 -35.32 6.93
CA TYR A 17 46.52 -34.06 6.35
C TYR A 17 45.04 -34.23 6.05
N ASN A 18 44.20 -33.91 7.03
CA ASN A 18 42.84 -33.47 6.75
C ASN A 18 43.00 -32.13 6.04
N SER A 19 43.36 -32.20 4.75
CA SER A 19 42.99 -31.19 3.79
C SER A 19 41.47 -31.16 3.85
N PHE A 20 40.92 -30.26 4.68
CA PHE A 20 39.56 -29.82 4.49
C PHE A 20 39.49 -29.32 3.05
N SER A 21 38.98 -30.16 2.17
CA SER A 21 38.52 -29.73 0.87
C SER A 21 37.43 -28.72 1.18
N GLN A 22 37.75 -27.43 1.12
CA GLN A 22 36.73 -26.41 1.02
C GLN A 22 36.02 -26.74 -0.28
N ILE A 23 34.80 -27.28 -0.18
CA ILE A 23 33.89 -27.36 -1.33
C ILE A 23 33.94 -25.97 -1.95
N ALA A 24 34.43 -25.89 -3.18
CA ALA A 24 34.44 -24.64 -3.92
C ALA A 24 32.97 -24.26 -4.12
N ILE A 25 32.45 -23.44 -3.21
CA ILE A 25 31.11 -22.87 -3.33
C ILE A 25 31.16 -22.09 -4.64
N ASP A 26 30.31 -22.46 -5.61
CA ASP A 26 30.11 -21.64 -6.81
C ASP A 26 29.65 -20.27 -6.33
N THR A 27 30.58 -19.33 -6.26
CA THR A 27 30.31 -18.02 -5.70
C THR A 27 29.37 -17.24 -6.60
N ASN A 28 29.27 -17.59 -7.89
CA ASN A 28 28.42 -16.89 -8.84
C ASN A 28 27.11 -17.64 -9.10
N ILE A 29 26.03 -17.21 -8.46
CA ILE A 29 24.71 -17.84 -8.61
C ILE A 29 23.82 -17.17 -9.66
N ILE A 30 24.35 -16.15 -10.36
CA ILE A 30 23.60 -15.31 -11.30
C ILE A 30 23.90 -15.73 -12.73
N ALA A 31 22.86 -16.03 -13.48
CA ALA A 31 22.94 -16.36 -14.91
C ALA A 31 23.05 -15.10 -15.78
N SER A 32 22.29 -14.06 -15.44
CA SER A 32 22.33 -12.77 -16.16
C SER A 32 21.82 -11.63 -15.28
N PHE A 33 22.22 -10.41 -15.63
CA PHE A 33 21.76 -9.18 -15.00
C PHE A 33 21.24 -8.21 -16.05
N ASP A 34 19.95 -7.90 -16.00
CA ASP A 34 19.32 -6.86 -16.80
C ASP A 34 19.58 -5.50 -16.15
N THR A 35 20.46 -4.72 -16.77
CA THR A 35 20.87 -3.40 -16.29
C THR A 35 19.77 -2.36 -16.37
N LEU A 36 18.86 -2.47 -17.35
CA LEU A 36 17.77 -1.52 -17.57
C LEU A 36 16.71 -1.67 -16.49
N ASN A 37 16.32 -2.91 -16.19
CA ASN A 37 15.28 -3.22 -15.22
C ASN A 37 15.82 -3.54 -13.81
N GLN A 38 17.14 -3.58 -13.63
CA GLN A 38 17.83 -3.99 -12.39
C GLN A 38 17.38 -5.37 -11.89
N ILE A 39 17.27 -6.34 -12.81
CA ILE A 39 16.83 -7.71 -12.51
C ILE A 39 18.00 -8.68 -12.63
N TYR A 40 18.29 -9.37 -11.54
CA TYR A 40 19.17 -10.54 -11.51
C TYR A 40 18.35 -11.79 -11.81
N LYS A 41 18.79 -12.61 -12.75
CA LYS A 41 18.24 -13.94 -13.01
C LYS A 41 19.18 -14.99 -12.43
N PHE A 42 18.64 -15.86 -11.59
CA PHE A 42 19.41 -16.95 -10.99
C PHE A 42 19.70 -18.05 -12.01
N LYS A 43 20.80 -18.79 -11.81
CA LYS A 43 21.06 -20.03 -12.57
C LYS A 43 19.91 -21.04 -12.34
N PRO A 44 19.54 -21.84 -13.35
CA PRO A 44 18.46 -22.83 -13.18
C PRO A 44 18.85 -23.92 -12.17
N ASN A 45 17.84 -24.51 -11.54
CA ASN A 45 17.98 -25.64 -10.60
C ASN A 45 18.90 -25.38 -9.39
N LEU A 46 19.08 -24.13 -9.01
CA LEU A 46 19.71 -23.79 -7.73
C LEU A 46 18.78 -24.19 -6.58
N ASN A 47 19.24 -25.10 -5.72
CA ASN A 47 18.56 -25.44 -4.48
C ASN A 47 19.21 -24.66 -3.32
N LEU A 48 18.97 -23.36 -3.27
CA LEU A 48 19.57 -22.45 -2.28
C LEU A 48 18.51 -21.84 -1.39
N SER A 49 18.70 -21.95 -0.08
CA SER A 49 17.83 -21.28 0.89
C SER A 49 18.01 -19.77 0.81
N ILE A 50 17.00 -19.03 1.30
CA ILE A 50 17.08 -17.57 1.35
C ILE A 50 18.25 -17.09 2.22
N ASN A 51 18.58 -17.84 3.28
CA ASN A 51 19.71 -17.55 4.16
C ASN A 51 21.04 -17.75 3.44
N ASP A 52 21.18 -18.82 2.65
CA ASP A 52 22.39 -19.04 1.85
C ASP A 52 22.62 -17.91 0.84
N ILE A 53 21.56 -17.47 0.15
CA ILE A 53 21.66 -16.37 -0.82
C ILE A 53 22.11 -15.07 -0.13
N THR A 54 21.52 -14.75 1.02
CA THR A 54 21.72 -13.47 1.73
C THR A 54 22.98 -13.41 2.59
N ILE A 55 23.54 -14.56 2.98
CA ILE A 55 24.76 -14.66 3.79
C ILE A 55 25.95 -15.02 2.91
N ASN A 56 25.87 -16.16 2.22
CA ASN A 56 27.00 -16.77 1.51
C ASN A 56 27.18 -16.23 0.09
N HIS A 57 26.10 -15.75 -0.54
CA HIS A 57 26.13 -15.26 -1.93
C HIS A 57 25.84 -13.77 -2.10
N LYS A 58 25.84 -12.98 -1.02
CA LYS A 58 25.50 -11.55 -1.08
C LYS A 58 26.40 -10.72 -2.00
N SER A 59 27.64 -11.15 -2.23
CA SER A 59 28.59 -10.52 -3.15
C SER A 59 28.06 -10.44 -4.59
N ASN A 60 27.19 -11.37 -5.01
CA ASN A 60 26.49 -11.36 -6.30
C ASN A 60 25.61 -10.12 -6.49
N PHE A 61 25.11 -9.55 -5.38
CA PHE A 61 24.21 -8.40 -5.38
C PHE A 61 24.93 -7.10 -5.01
N ARG A 62 26.25 -7.06 -5.21
CA ARG A 62 27.12 -5.90 -4.93
C ARG A 62 27.24 -5.54 -3.44
N LEU A 63 26.97 -6.49 -2.54
CA LEU A 63 27.23 -6.35 -1.10
C LEU A 63 28.62 -6.92 -0.79
N GLN A 64 29.65 -6.07 -0.77
CA GLN A 64 31.05 -6.50 -0.83
C GLN A 64 31.73 -6.73 0.53
N ASN A 65 31.10 -6.37 1.66
CA ASN A 65 31.71 -6.52 2.98
C ASN A 65 30.73 -7.05 4.03
N ASN A 66 31.28 -7.51 5.16
CA ASN A 66 30.52 -8.07 6.29
C ASN A 66 29.56 -7.06 6.94
N ILE A 67 29.89 -5.77 6.94
CA ILE A 67 29.03 -4.71 7.48
C ILE A 67 27.82 -4.37 6.59
N ASN A 68 27.85 -4.74 5.30
CA ASN A 68 26.71 -4.65 4.40
C ASN A 68 25.92 -5.96 4.42
N THR A 69 24.72 -5.92 4.98
CA THR A 69 23.84 -7.09 5.12
C THR A 69 22.43 -6.80 4.60
N LEU A 70 21.60 -7.84 4.52
CA LEU A 70 20.19 -7.73 4.14
C LEU A 70 19.34 -8.16 5.32
N TYR A 71 18.42 -7.29 5.75
CA TYR A 71 17.45 -7.58 6.77
C TYR A 71 16.09 -7.87 6.14
N LYS A 72 15.53 -9.05 6.39
CA LYS A 72 14.24 -9.46 5.83
C LYS A 72 13.11 -8.66 6.49
N THR A 73 12.37 -7.89 5.68
CA THR A 73 11.25 -7.07 6.12
C THR A 73 9.89 -7.66 5.77
N GLU A 74 9.83 -8.54 4.77
CA GLU A 74 8.59 -9.22 4.38
C GLU A 74 8.89 -10.62 3.85
N GLU A 75 7.97 -11.54 4.12
CA GLU A 75 7.89 -12.84 3.49
C GLU A 75 6.42 -13.09 3.12
N ARG A 76 6.17 -13.37 1.85
CA ARG A 76 4.81 -13.59 1.35
C ARG A 76 4.78 -14.77 0.39
N PHE A 77 3.81 -15.66 0.58
CA PHE A 77 3.49 -16.68 -0.41
C PHE A 77 2.22 -16.28 -1.17
N ASP A 78 2.27 -16.40 -2.49
CA ASP A 78 1.13 -16.23 -3.37
C ASP A 78 0.74 -17.60 -3.93
N SER A 79 -0.38 -18.13 -3.43
CA SER A 79 -0.90 -19.44 -3.78
C SER A 79 -1.45 -19.50 -5.20
N LEU A 80 -1.89 -18.38 -5.78
CA LEU A 80 -2.47 -18.34 -7.13
C LEU A 80 -1.42 -18.57 -8.21
N ILE A 81 -0.21 -18.05 -8.00
CA ILE A 81 0.91 -18.18 -8.95
C ILE A 81 2.01 -19.14 -8.47
N GLY A 82 1.84 -19.74 -7.28
CA GLY A 82 2.81 -20.65 -6.68
C GLY A 82 4.18 -20.01 -6.49
N LYS A 83 4.22 -18.74 -6.06
CA LYS A 83 5.46 -17.97 -5.87
C LYS A 83 5.64 -17.53 -4.43
N LYS A 84 6.89 -17.48 -4.00
CA LYS A 84 7.27 -16.94 -2.69
C LYS A 84 8.15 -15.70 -2.88
N PHE A 85 7.79 -14.62 -2.19
CA PHE A 85 8.44 -13.32 -2.25
C PHE A 85 9.12 -13.04 -0.92
N TYR A 86 10.35 -12.56 -0.98
CA TYR A 86 11.08 -12.05 0.16
C TYR A 86 11.49 -10.60 -0.12
N ARG A 87 11.22 -9.69 0.81
CA ARG A 87 11.67 -8.30 0.74
C ARG A 87 12.71 -8.03 1.81
N PHE A 88 13.73 -7.28 1.45
CA PHE A 88 14.86 -6.92 2.29
C PHE A 88 15.13 -5.42 2.26
N THR A 89 15.60 -4.92 3.40
CA THR A 89 16.26 -3.62 3.52
C THR A 89 17.76 -3.86 3.68
N GLN A 90 18.59 -3.08 2.99
CA GLN A 90 20.03 -3.11 3.18
C GLN A 90 20.37 -2.49 4.53
N LEU A 91 21.24 -3.15 5.30
CA LEU A 91 21.85 -2.57 6.48
C LEU A 91 23.32 -2.26 6.19
N TYR A 92 23.81 -1.15 6.75
CA TYR A 92 25.23 -0.80 6.81
C TYR A 92 25.63 -0.61 8.27
N ASN A 93 26.51 -1.47 8.78
CA ASN A 93 26.87 -1.54 10.20
C ASN A 93 25.63 -1.65 11.12
N ASN A 94 24.69 -2.53 10.76
CA ASN A 94 23.40 -2.73 11.41
C ASN A 94 22.44 -1.51 11.38
N ILE A 95 22.75 -0.47 10.62
CA ILE A 95 21.89 0.69 10.43
C ILE A 95 21.15 0.57 9.08
N PRO A 96 19.81 0.73 9.03
CA PRO A 96 19.05 0.69 7.79
C PRO A 96 19.51 1.75 6.78
N VAL A 97 19.66 1.34 5.52
CA VAL A 97 19.92 2.26 4.41
C VAL A 97 18.58 2.70 3.81
N GLU A 98 18.24 3.96 3.95
CA GLU A 98 16.96 4.53 3.47
C GLU A 98 16.84 4.37 1.94
N LYS A 99 15.61 4.11 1.46
CA LYS A 99 15.28 3.82 0.04
C LYS A 99 15.97 2.57 -0.54
N SER A 100 16.64 1.77 0.28
CA SER A 100 17.03 0.42 -0.13
C SER A 100 15.82 -0.51 -0.07
N MET A 101 15.65 -1.32 -1.11
CA MET A 101 14.63 -2.36 -1.14
C MET A 101 15.11 -3.42 -2.11
N PHE A 102 15.30 -4.64 -1.63
CA PHE A 102 15.75 -5.76 -2.44
C PHE A 102 14.74 -6.90 -2.33
N ASN A 103 14.29 -7.43 -3.45
CA ASN A 103 13.28 -8.49 -3.49
C ASN A 103 13.89 -9.73 -4.12
N ILE A 104 13.55 -10.91 -3.58
CA ILE A 104 13.94 -12.20 -4.14
C ILE A 104 12.67 -13.04 -4.33
N LEU A 105 12.52 -13.59 -5.53
CA LEU A 105 11.39 -14.42 -5.95
C LEU A 105 11.82 -15.89 -6.03
N TYR A 106 10.99 -16.75 -5.48
CA TYR A 106 11.13 -18.21 -5.50
C TYR A 106 9.95 -18.88 -6.22
N ASN A 107 10.20 -20.02 -6.84
CA ASN A 107 9.15 -20.88 -7.40
C ASN A 107 8.57 -21.82 -6.32
N SER A 108 7.56 -22.59 -6.70
CA SER A 108 6.88 -23.56 -5.82
C SER A 108 7.79 -24.73 -5.40
N GLN A 109 8.85 -25.01 -6.15
CA GLN A 109 9.89 -26.01 -5.82
C GLN A 109 11.00 -25.45 -4.91
N GLN A 110 10.83 -24.25 -4.36
CA GLN A 110 11.81 -23.57 -3.50
C GLN A 110 13.15 -23.23 -4.18
N ASN A 111 13.16 -23.05 -5.50
CA ASN A 111 14.31 -22.53 -6.23
C ASN A 111 14.18 -21.01 -6.44
N PRO A 112 15.27 -20.23 -6.28
CA PRO A 112 15.27 -18.80 -6.60
C PRO A 112 15.16 -18.60 -8.11
N ILE A 113 14.40 -17.59 -8.52
CA ILE A 113 14.11 -17.27 -9.93
C ILE A 113 14.73 -15.94 -10.32
N THR A 114 14.34 -14.88 -9.61
CA THR A 114 14.82 -13.52 -9.87
C THR A 114 15.06 -12.78 -8.57
N ALA A 115 15.97 -11.81 -8.61
CA ALA A 115 16.06 -10.78 -7.59
C ALA A 115 16.07 -9.41 -8.25
N ASN A 116 15.50 -8.41 -7.60
CA ASN A 116 15.48 -7.05 -8.13
C ASN A 116 15.35 -6.02 -7.01
N GLY A 117 15.78 -4.80 -7.30
CA GLY A 117 15.62 -3.68 -6.39
C GLY A 117 16.90 -2.86 -6.24
N ASN A 118 16.90 -2.00 -5.23
CA ASN A 118 17.90 -0.98 -5.02
C ASN A 118 18.82 -1.36 -3.85
N ILE A 119 20.11 -1.54 -4.16
CA ILE A 119 21.20 -1.74 -3.21
C ILE A 119 22.25 -0.66 -3.48
N TYR A 120 22.64 0.05 -2.43
CA TYR A 120 23.63 1.12 -2.47
C TYR A 120 25.04 0.56 -2.31
N LYS A 121 25.98 1.08 -3.13
CA LYS A 121 27.37 0.63 -3.19
C LYS A 121 28.31 1.66 -2.60
N ASN A 122 29.50 1.22 -2.18
CA ASN A 122 30.57 2.10 -1.72
C ASN A 122 30.09 3.03 -0.58
N ILE A 123 29.22 2.51 0.29
CA ILE A 123 28.76 3.25 1.46
C ILE A 123 29.98 3.49 2.35
N ASN A 124 30.27 4.76 2.57
CA ASN A 124 31.36 5.22 3.42
C ASN A 124 30.86 6.39 4.24
N VAL A 125 30.43 6.10 5.47
CA VAL A 125 29.90 7.09 6.40
C VAL A 125 30.20 6.65 7.82
N ASN A 126 30.56 7.60 8.69
CA ASN A 126 30.65 7.32 10.13
C ASN A 126 29.25 7.00 10.67
N THR A 127 29.12 5.91 11.41
CA THR A 127 27.84 5.39 11.92
C THR A 127 27.60 5.69 13.40
N VAL A 128 28.49 6.47 14.02
CA VAL A 128 28.34 6.94 15.40
C VAL A 128 27.67 8.32 15.39
N PRO A 129 26.44 8.45 15.91
CA PRO A 129 25.78 9.75 16.02
C PRO A 129 26.35 10.57 17.20
N THR A 130 26.50 11.88 17.03
CA THR A 130 26.88 12.80 18.13
C THR A 130 25.68 13.48 18.78
N ILE A 131 24.49 13.44 18.17
CA ILE A 131 23.24 13.87 18.81
C ILE A 131 22.35 12.66 19.12
N SER A 132 21.54 12.78 20.16
CA SER A 132 20.53 11.78 20.52
C SER A 132 19.30 11.85 19.60
N GLY A 133 18.53 10.75 19.57
CA GLY A 133 17.22 10.73 18.89
C GLY A 133 16.25 11.79 19.42
N ASN A 134 16.25 12.09 20.72
CA ASN A 134 15.41 13.15 21.31
C ASN A 134 15.81 14.54 20.81
N GLN A 135 17.12 14.82 20.68
CA GLN A 135 17.60 16.06 20.07
C GLN A 135 17.15 16.13 18.60
N ALA A 136 17.22 15.03 17.86
CA ALA A 136 16.74 14.97 16.48
C ALA A 136 15.22 15.22 16.37
N ILE A 137 14.41 14.68 17.28
CA ILE A 137 12.97 14.98 17.36
C ILE A 137 12.76 16.47 17.57
N ASN A 138 13.49 17.10 18.51
CA ASN A 138 13.38 18.55 18.75
C ASN A 138 13.76 19.39 17.52
N TYR A 139 14.82 19.01 16.79
CA TYR A 139 15.18 19.67 15.54
C TYR A 139 14.09 19.49 14.47
N ALA A 140 13.51 18.30 14.36
CA ALA A 140 12.46 18.01 13.39
C ALA A 140 11.17 18.78 13.70
N LEU A 141 10.75 18.83 14.97
CA LEU A 141 9.57 19.60 15.42
C LEU A 141 9.77 21.10 15.20
N SER A 142 10.97 21.62 15.48
CA SER A 142 11.30 23.03 15.22
C SER A 142 11.25 23.37 13.72
N ALA A 143 11.59 22.40 12.86
CA ALA A 143 11.54 22.56 11.42
C ALA A 143 10.14 22.40 10.81
N GLU A 144 9.19 21.82 11.54
CA GLU A 144 7.79 21.57 11.14
C GLU A 144 6.83 21.96 12.28
N PRO A 145 6.70 23.26 12.59
CA PRO A 145 5.79 23.73 13.62
C PRO A 145 4.33 23.46 13.21
N ALA A 146 3.51 23.04 14.18
CA ALA A 146 2.07 22.87 14.02
C ALA A 146 1.33 23.37 15.26
N ALA A 147 0.07 23.79 15.08
CA ALA A 147 -0.79 24.14 16.20
C ALA A 147 -1.12 22.89 17.05
N THR A 148 -1.44 21.79 16.37
CA THR A 148 -1.70 20.49 16.98
C THR A 148 -1.01 19.41 16.17
N TYR A 149 -0.29 18.52 16.85
CA TYR A 149 0.29 17.33 16.26
C TYR A 149 -0.60 16.10 16.51
N TYR A 150 -0.49 15.07 15.67
CA TYR A 150 -1.33 13.86 15.76
C TYR A 150 -1.24 13.17 17.12
N TRP A 151 -0.11 13.21 17.81
CA TRP A 151 0.00 12.56 19.13
C TRP A 151 -0.60 13.39 20.27
N GLN A 152 -0.89 14.66 20.02
CA GLN A 152 -1.55 15.55 20.98
C GLN A 152 -3.08 15.44 20.86
N ASP A 153 -3.58 14.97 19.72
CA ASP A 153 -5.00 14.72 19.51
C ASP A 153 -5.41 13.32 20.00
N SER A 154 -6.44 13.24 20.83
CA SER A 154 -6.90 11.99 21.42
C SER A 154 -7.52 11.03 20.40
N THR A 155 -8.20 11.55 19.39
CA THR A 155 -8.86 10.75 18.35
C THR A 155 -7.82 10.07 17.47
N MET A 156 -6.80 10.81 17.04
CA MET A 156 -5.67 10.28 16.28
C MET A 156 -4.90 9.23 17.10
N GLN A 157 -4.65 9.48 18.39
CA GLN A 157 -3.99 8.50 19.26
C GLN A 157 -4.81 7.21 19.46
N ALA A 158 -6.14 7.30 19.49
CA ALA A 158 -6.99 6.11 19.51
C ALA A 158 -6.96 5.36 18.17
N MET A 159 -7.03 6.11 17.07
CA MET A 159 -7.05 5.57 15.70
C MET A 159 -5.79 4.76 15.37
N ILE A 160 -4.58 5.25 15.72
CA ILE A 160 -3.34 4.51 15.42
C ILE A 160 -3.28 3.16 16.14
N LYS A 161 -3.84 3.07 17.34
CA LYS A 161 -3.92 1.81 18.11
C LYS A 161 -4.83 0.79 17.44
N GLN A 162 -5.96 1.24 16.89
CA GLN A 162 -6.87 0.40 16.13
C GLN A 162 -6.26 -0.04 14.79
N ILE A 163 -5.72 0.89 14.00
CA ILE A 163 -5.10 0.60 12.69
C ILE A 163 -3.95 -0.39 12.81
N LYS A 164 -3.14 -0.27 13.86
CA LYS A 164 -2.00 -1.17 14.11
C LYS A 164 -2.36 -2.43 14.88
N MET A 165 -3.59 -2.51 15.41
CA MET A 165 -4.02 -3.53 16.36
C MET A 165 -3.02 -3.66 17.52
N ASP A 166 -2.54 -2.52 18.02
CA ASP A 166 -1.51 -2.44 19.06
C ASP A 166 -1.86 -1.32 20.03
N SER A 167 -2.17 -1.69 21.27
CA SER A 167 -2.54 -0.76 22.35
C SER A 167 -1.45 0.25 22.71
N LEU A 168 -0.19 -0.05 22.38
CA LEU A 168 0.98 0.79 22.63
C LEU A 168 1.34 1.68 21.43
N ALA A 169 0.68 1.51 20.28
CA ALA A 169 0.94 2.32 19.11
C ALA A 169 0.66 3.80 19.41
N THR A 170 1.51 4.68 18.87
CA THR A 170 1.38 6.11 19.05
C THR A 170 1.86 6.86 17.82
N TYR A 171 1.31 8.06 17.62
CA TYR A 171 1.83 9.03 16.66
C TYR A 171 3.01 9.84 17.21
N TYR A 172 3.41 9.67 18.48
CA TYR A 172 4.55 10.40 19.02
C TYR A 172 5.80 10.08 18.18
N PRO A 173 6.59 11.08 17.75
CA PRO A 173 7.66 10.84 16.80
C PRO A 173 8.71 9.89 17.36
N PHE A 174 9.13 8.94 16.54
CA PHE A 174 10.30 8.11 16.80
C PHE A 174 11.43 8.53 15.86
N ALA A 175 12.66 8.62 16.39
CA ALA A 175 13.84 8.95 15.62
C ALA A 175 14.56 7.65 15.22
N GLU A 176 14.33 7.20 14.00
CA GLU A 176 15.00 6.02 13.45
C GLU A 176 16.37 6.43 12.89
N LEU A 177 17.46 5.89 13.44
CA LEU A 177 18.79 6.11 12.91
C LEU A 177 18.95 5.35 11.59
N ILE A 178 19.28 6.06 10.52
CA ILE A 178 19.40 5.52 9.15
C ILE A 178 20.66 6.06 8.46
N VAL A 179 21.10 5.34 7.42
CA VAL A 179 22.03 5.86 6.42
C VAL A 179 21.20 6.42 5.26
N LEU A 180 21.30 7.73 5.01
CA LEU A 180 20.59 8.44 3.96
C LEU A 180 21.47 8.60 2.71
N PRO A 181 21.17 7.90 1.61
CA PRO A 181 21.75 8.22 0.31
C PRO A 181 21.09 9.46 -0.30
N MET A 182 21.90 10.43 -0.69
CA MET A 182 21.49 11.64 -1.42
C MET A 182 22.22 11.73 -2.75
N THR A 183 21.46 11.84 -3.84
CA THR A 183 22.01 11.92 -5.20
C THR A 183 22.13 13.38 -5.64
N ASN A 184 23.34 13.80 -5.99
CA ASN A 184 23.63 15.10 -6.60
C ASN A 184 24.42 14.88 -7.89
N LEU A 185 23.94 15.39 -9.03
CA LEU A 185 24.65 15.31 -10.32
C LEU A 185 25.21 13.91 -10.65
N ASN A 186 24.39 12.86 -10.44
CA ASN A 186 24.73 11.44 -10.64
C ASN A 186 25.79 10.85 -9.67
N GLN A 187 26.20 11.58 -8.64
CA GLN A 187 27.00 11.07 -7.53
C GLN A 187 26.13 10.85 -6.29
N ILE A 188 26.36 9.76 -5.57
CA ILE A 188 25.66 9.43 -4.34
C ILE A 188 26.56 9.79 -3.17
N SER A 189 26.06 10.64 -2.28
CA SER A 189 26.66 10.92 -0.97
C SER A 189 25.84 10.22 0.12
N TYR A 190 26.51 9.76 1.18
CA TYR A 190 25.88 9.05 2.29
C TYR A 190 25.99 9.86 3.57
N HIS A 191 24.87 10.02 4.27
CA HIS A 191 24.79 10.78 5.51
C HIS A 191 24.20 9.90 6.61
N LEU A 192 24.78 9.95 7.81
CA LEU A 192 24.12 9.39 8.98
C LEU A 192 23.03 10.38 9.43
N ALA A 193 21.79 9.92 9.51
CA ALA A 193 20.66 10.77 9.82
C ALA A 193 19.64 10.06 10.71
N TYR A 194 18.86 10.84 11.44
CA TYR A 194 17.62 10.38 12.04
C TYR A 194 16.46 10.69 11.10
N LYS A 195 15.66 9.68 10.79
CA LYS A 195 14.35 9.85 10.16
C LYS A 195 13.31 10.01 11.25
N VAL A 196 12.66 11.16 11.29
CA VAL A 196 11.61 11.50 12.25
C VAL A 196 10.32 11.72 11.50
N ARG A 197 9.32 10.88 11.76
CA ARG A 197 7.98 11.03 11.18
C ARG A 197 7.13 11.95 12.05
N ILE A 198 6.59 13.00 11.46
CA ILE A 198 5.72 13.97 12.14
C ILE A 198 4.36 13.98 11.44
N GLY A 199 3.29 13.78 12.22
CA GLY A 199 1.91 14.01 11.78
C GLY A 199 1.37 15.31 12.37
N LYS A 200 0.82 16.18 11.53
CA LYS A 200 0.29 17.50 11.89
C LYS A 200 -1.21 17.53 11.63
N LEU A 201 -1.99 17.89 12.66
CA LEU A 201 -3.42 18.13 12.55
C LEU A 201 -3.61 19.60 12.17
N ASP A 202 -3.53 19.87 10.87
CA ASP A 202 -3.77 21.18 10.27
C ASP A 202 -4.88 21.08 9.20
N SER A 203 -5.18 22.17 8.49
CA SER A 203 -6.28 22.22 7.51
C SER A 203 -6.20 21.16 6.40
N ILE A 204 -5.06 20.49 6.24
CA ILE A 204 -4.81 19.47 5.22
C ILE A 204 -4.26 18.15 5.78
N ASN A 205 -4.08 18.00 7.08
CA ASN A 205 -3.59 16.77 7.71
C ASN A 205 -2.32 16.21 7.03
N GLU A 206 -1.17 16.80 7.36
CA GLU A 206 0.12 16.42 6.77
C GLU A 206 0.91 15.43 7.63
N VAL A 207 1.49 14.42 6.98
CA VAL A 207 2.47 13.49 7.52
C VAL A 207 3.74 13.67 6.72
N ILE A 208 4.85 13.93 7.42
CA ILE A 208 6.14 14.24 6.81
C ILE A 208 7.24 13.43 7.49
N ASP A 209 8.13 12.85 6.69
CA ASP A 209 9.40 12.34 7.19
C ASP A 209 10.44 13.46 7.11
N VAL A 210 11.00 13.85 8.25
CA VAL A 210 12.09 14.81 8.37
C VAL A 210 13.38 14.06 8.62
N TYR A 211 14.41 14.33 7.80
CA TYR A 211 15.71 13.70 7.90
C TYR A 211 16.70 14.68 8.52
N VAL A 212 17.10 14.41 9.77
CA VAL A 212 17.97 15.25 10.57
C VAL A 212 19.37 14.65 10.57
N ASN A 213 20.40 15.41 10.22
CA ASN A 213 21.78 14.94 10.29
C ASN A 213 22.12 14.51 11.74
N ALA A 214 22.56 13.28 11.92
CA ALA A 214 22.77 12.67 13.24
C ALA A 214 24.03 13.19 13.97
N ASN A 215 24.77 14.11 13.35
CA ASN A 215 25.94 14.73 13.95
C ASN A 215 25.77 16.24 14.16
N SER A 216 25.15 16.94 13.21
CA SER A 216 25.00 18.41 13.27
C SER A 216 23.61 18.89 13.67
N GLY A 217 22.57 18.05 13.58
CA GLY A 217 21.19 18.47 13.78
C GLY A 217 20.57 19.23 12.59
N THR A 218 21.32 19.45 11.50
CA THR A 218 20.80 20.15 10.31
C THR A 218 19.77 19.29 9.57
N ILE A 219 18.70 19.90 9.05
CA ILE A 219 17.72 19.20 8.23
C ILE A 219 18.30 18.95 6.84
N LEU A 220 18.45 17.67 6.47
CA LEU A 220 19.03 17.24 5.18
C LEU A 220 17.97 17.13 4.09
N TYR A 221 16.80 16.60 4.44
CA TYR A 221 15.72 16.32 3.50
C TYR A 221 14.38 16.29 4.24
N LYS A 222 13.30 16.58 3.52
CA LYS A 222 11.93 16.44 4.00
C LYS A 222 11.12 15.73 2.93
N ASN A 223 10.36 14.70 3.32
CA ASN A 223 9.51 13.93 2.43
C ASN A 223 8.07 14.00 2.90
N LYS A 224 7.23 14.78 2.21
CA LYS A 224 5.79 14.78 2.49
C LYS A 224 5.21 13.43 2.07
N ILE A 225 4.59 12.73 3.02
CA ILE A 225 4.00 11.40 2.84
C ILE A 225 2.51 11.53 2.58
N SER A 226 1.79 12.31 3.40
CA SER A 226 0.45 12.75 3.05
C SER A 226 0.53 14.16 2.49
N SER A 227 0.16 14.28 1.23
CA SER A 227 -0.40 15.52 0.71
C SER A 227 -1.90 15.35 0.87
N SER A 228 -2.64 16.28 1.50
CA SER A 228 -4.07 16.32 1.19
C SER A 228 -4.16 16.48 -0.32
N CYS A 229 -4.87 15.61 -1.00
CA CYS A 229 -5.21 15.94 -2.37
C CYS A 229 -6.17 17.13 -2.37
N PHE A 230 -7.13 17.28 -1.43
CA PHE A 230 -8.02 18.45 -1.36
C PHE A 230 -8.58 18.71 0.07
N GLY A 231 -8.37 19.94 0.58
CA GLY A 231 -9.01 20.66 1.70
C GLY A 231 -9.84 19.94 2.79
N SER A 232 -9.56 20.31 4.05
CA SER A 232 -10.35 20.17 5.28
C SER A 232 -11.65 19.36 5.19
N GLN A 233 -11.62 18.12 5.70
CA GLN A 233 -12.81 17.37 6.07
C GLN A 233 -13.28 17.74 7.48
N PRO A 234 -14.58 17.65 7.78
CA PRO A 234 -15.04 17.55 9.15
C PRO A 234 -14.61 16.21 9.75
N GLU A 235 -14.19 16.24 11.02
CA GLU A 235 -13.73 15.08 11.78
C GLU A 235 -14.77 13.95 11.81
N GLY A 236 -14.36 12.76 11.40
CA GLY A 236 -15.16 11.54 11.54
C GLY A 236 -15.24 11.11 12.99
N LYS A 237 -16.43 11.15 13.58
CA LYS A 237 -16.71 10.53 14.87
C LYS A 237 -16.93 9.04 14.66
N CYS A 238 -16.21 8.21 15.43
CA CYS A 238 -16.66 6.86 15.72
C CYS A 238 -18.05 6.99 16.37
N LEU A 239 -19.09 6.59 15.66
CA LEU A 239 -20.40 6.46 16.30
C LEU A 239 -20.29 5.28 17.25
N ASN A 240 -20.22 5.57 18.55
CA ASN A 240 -20.56 4.58 19.56
C ASN A 240 -21.95 4.04 19.20
N GLU A 241 -22.13 2.73 19.34
CA GLU A 241 -23.45 2.11 19.31
C GLU A 241 -24.40 2.97 20.16
N VAL A 242 -25.54 3.34 19.57
CA VAL A 242 -26.54 4.30 20.09
C VAL A 242 -26.23 5.77 19.80
N GLU A 243 -26.19 6.12 18.50
CA GLU A 243 -27.00 7.19 17.91
C GLU A 243 -27.01 7.01 16.38
N ARG A 244 -27.45 5.82 15.93
CA ARG A 244 -28.07 5.74 14.60
C ARG A 244 -29.34 6.58 14.72
N SER A 245 -29.28 7.80 14.18
CA SER A 245 -30.48 8.47 13.69
C SER A 245 -31.07 7.57 12.61
N ASP A 246 -31.87 6.60 13.06
CA ASP A 246 -32.86 5.92 12.27
C ASP A 246 -33.76 6.98 11.66
N ASN A 247 -33.47 7.34 10.42
CA ASN A 247 -34.45 7.87 9.47
C ASN A 247 -33.98 7.71 8.02
N LEU A 248 -33.18 6.67 7.75
CA LEU A 248 -33.32 5.96 6.50
C LEU A 248 -34.00 4.65 6.86
N THR A 249 -35.32 4.71 6.98
CA THR A 249 -36.11 3.54 6.62
C THR A 249 -35.51 3.01 5.32
N PRO A 250 -35.31 1.68 5.16
CA PRO A 250 -35.19 1.13 3.84
C PRO A 250 -36.42 1.67 3.12
N GLN A 251 -36.22 2.63 2.21
CA GLN A 251 -37.16 2.78 1.12
C GLN A 251 -37.03 1.44 0.41
N ILE A 252 -37.80 0.46 0.89
CA ILE A 252 -38.29 -0.61 0.04
C ILE A 252 -38.87 0.19 -1.10
N ASP A 253 -38.16 0.21 -2.22
CA ASP A 253 -38.63 0.79 -3.47
C ASP A 253 -39.94 0.03 -3.76
N THR A 254 -41.06 0.54 -3.26
CA THR A 254 -42.42 0.00 -3.48
C THR A 254 -42.82 0.15 -4.95
N TYR A 255 -41.87 0.57 -5.80
CA TYR A 255 -41.96 0.72 -7.23
C TYR A 255 -41.39 -0.47 -8.04
N ASN A 256 -41.05 -1.60 -7.39
CA ASN A 256 -40.50 -2.78 -8.08
C ASN A 256 -41.53 -3.83 -8.55
N ILE A 257 -42.83 -3.51 -8.54
CA ILE A 257 -43.86 -4.44 -9.02
C ILE A 257 -43.89 -4.44 -10.57
N GLY A 258 -43.21 -5.42 -11.18
CA GLY A 258 -43.43 -5.82 -12.59
C GLY A 258 -42.20 -6.02 -13.48
N CYS A 259 -40.98 -5.80 -13.01
CA CYS A 259 -39.75 -6.15 -13.73
C CYS A 259 -39.11 -7.37 -13.03
N SER A 260 -38.67 -8.38 -13.79
CA SER A 260 -38.06 -9.61 -13.25
C SER A 260 -37.07 -9.28 -12.11
N THR A 261 -37.37 -9.81 -10.92
CA THR A 261 -36.82 -9.44 -9.61
C THR A 261 -35.44 -10.02 -9.31
N ALA A 262 -34.62 -10.23 -10.34
CA ALA A 262 -33.26 -10.65 -10.09
C ALA A 262 -32.45 -9.42 -9.69
N ASP A 263 -32.42 -9.15 -8.39
CA ASP A 263 -31.40 -8.32 -7.74
C ASP A 263 -30.04 -8.83 -8.24
N CYS A 264 -29.18 -7.94 -8.75
CA CYS A 264 -27.94 -8.27 -9.48
C CYS A 264 -28.15 -8.78 -10.93
N GLN A 265 -27.98 -7.88 -11.90
CA GLN A 265 -27.92 -8.16 -13.33
C GLN A 265 -26.51 -7.91 -13.84
N GLN A 266 -25.97 -8.80 -14.67
CA GLN A 266 -24.69 -8.55 -15.32
C GLN A 266 -24.92 -7.79 -16.65
N GLY A 267 -24.30 -6.63 -16.78
CA GLY A 267 -24.27 -5.81 -18.00
C GLY A 267 -22.87 -5.73 -18.60
N SER A 268 -22.75 -5.23 -19.82
CA SER A 268 -21.46 -4.90 -20.44
C SER A 268 -21.29 -3.40 -20.58
N ALA A 269 -20.11 -2.88 -20.28
CA ALA A 269 -19.82 -1.45 -20.37
C ALA A 269 -18.47 -1.20 -21.03
N ASN A 270 -18.41 -0.21 -21.94
CA ASN A 270 -17.15 0.26 -22.48
C ASN A 270 -16.58 1.36 -21.59
N LEU A 271 -15.57 1.02 -20.79
CA LEU A 271 -14.97 1.90 -19.79
C LEU A 271 -13.86 2.75 -20.40
N HIS A 272 -13.44 3.83 -19.73
CA HIS A 272 -12.39 4.73 -20.24
C HIS A 272 -11.07 4.03 -20.61
N LYS A 273 -10.19 3.78 -19.63
CA LYS A 273 -8.86 3.18 -19.87
C LYS A 273 -8.85 1.66 -19.74
N TYR A 274 -10.01 1.06 -19.45
CA TYR A 274 -10.14 -0.36 -19.09
C TYR A 274 -10.85 -1.20 -20.17
N GLY A 275 -11.24 -0.57 -21.29
CA GLY A 275 -11.92 -1.23 -22.40
C GLY A 275 -13.29 -1.78 -22.02
N SER A 276 -13.76 -2.76 -22.78
CA SER A 276 -15.03 -3.44 -22.49
C SER A 276 -14.88 -4.33 -21.26
N GLN A 277 -15.74 -4.12 -20.27
CA GLN A 277 -15.80 -4.88 -19.03
C GLN A 277 -17.23 -5.30 -18.73
N TYR A 278 -17.38 -6.28 -17.84
CA TYR A 278 -18.66 -6.55 -17.19
C TYR A 278 -18.81 -5.69 -15.95
N ILE A 279 -20.04 -5.24 -15.71
CA ILE A 279 -20.46 -4.54 -14.48
C ILE A 279 -21.76 -5.15 -13.97
N TYR A 280 -22.03 -5.00 -12.69
CA TYR A 280 -23.26 -5.43 -12.07
C TYR A 280 -24.24 -4.26 -11.93
N THR A 281 -25.51 -4.53 -12.19
CA THR A 281 -26.56 -3.51 -12.29
C THR A 281 -27.86 -4.00 -11.68
N ASP A 282 -28.81 -3.09 -11.51
CA ASP A 282 -30.14 -3.38 -11.00
C ASP A 282 -31.16 -3.05 -12.08
N LYS A 283 -32.19 -3.91 -12.23
CA LYS A 283 -33.28 -3.71 -13.16
C LYS A 283 -34.50 -3.19 -12.40
N PHE A 284 -34.97 -2.01 -12.75
CA PHE A 284 -36.03 -1.31 -12.02
C PHE A 284 -37.07 -0.71 -12.98
N LYS A 285 -38.25 -0.39 -12.46
CA LYS A 285 -39.33 0.22 -13.24
C LYS A 285 -39.23 1.75 -13.20
N LYS A 286 -39.19 2.40 -14.36
CA LYS A 286 -39.23 3.86 -14.49
C LYS A 286 -40.27 4.27 -15.53
N LEU A 287 -41.25 5.07 -15.11
CA LEU A 287 -42.35 5.56 -15.97
C LEU A 287 -43.09 4.44 -16.74
N GLY A 288 -43.22 3.25 -16.13
CA GLY A 288 -43.91 2.10 -16.74
C GLY A 288 -42.99 1.09 -17.42
N ASP A 289 -41.78 1.49 -17.81
CA ASP A 289 -40.81 0.63 -18.50
C ASP A 289 -39.77 0.02 -17.54
N CYS A 290 -39.29 -1.18 -17.84
CA CYS A 290 -38.12 -1.74 -17.18
C CYS A 290 -36.83 -1.14 -17.76
N LYS A 291 -35.98 -0.60 -16.88
CA LYS A 291 -34.68 -0.01 -17.20
C LYS A 291 -33.60 -0.60 -16.28
N TYR A 292 -32.34 -0.35 -16.61
CA TYR A 292 -31.18 -0.74 -15.79
C TYR A 292 -30.55 0.50 -15.16
N ARG A 293 -30.03 0.39 -13.93
CA ARG A 293 -29.26 1.43 -13.24
C ARG A 293 -27.96 0.87 -12.66
N LEU A 294 -26.96 1.72 -12.46
CA LEU A 294 -25.67 1.36 -11.86
C LEU A 294 -25.78 1.10 -10.35
N LYS A 295 -26.38 -0.03 -9.99
CA LYS A 295 -26.56 -0.49 -8.62
C LYS A 295 -26.28 -1.99 -8.56
N ASP A 296 -25.20 -2.37 -7.88
CA ASP A 296 -24.79 -3.75 -7.63
C ASP A 296 -25.31 -4.18 -6.25
N ASN A 297 -26.04 -5.31 -6.19
CA ASN A 297 -26.49 -5.94 -4.94
C ASN A 297 -26.04 -7.41 -4.84
N CYS A 298 -25.10 -7.86 -5.68
CA CYS A 298 -24.75 -9.28 -5.88
C CYS A 298 -24.14 -9.94 -4.64
N THR A 299 -23.55 -9.15 -3.76
CA THR A 299 -22.75 -9.61 -2.62
C THR A 299 -23.43 -9.36 -1.27
N GLY A 300 -24.70 -8.91 -1.27
CA GLY A 300 -25.42 -8.53 -0.06
C GLY A 300 -25.12 -7.11 0.45
N THR A 301 -24.02 -6.47 0.01
CA THR A 301 -23.83 -5.03 0.14
C THR A 301 -24.26 -4.35 -1.15
N THR A 302 -25.01 -3.26 -1.05
CA THR A 302 -25.35 -2.44 -2.22
C THR A 302 -24.21 -1.50 -2.57
N LEU A 303 -23.72 -1.53 -3.81
CA LEU A 303 -22.84 -0.51 -4.38
C LEU A 303 -23.67 0.33 -5.36
N TYR A 304 -23.81 1.63 -5.17
CA TYR A 304 -24.71 2.46 -5.97
C TYR A 304 -24.02 3.70 -6.52
N THR A 305 -23.90 3.79 -7.85
CA THR A 305 -23.31 4.93 -8.56
C THR A 305 -24.38 5.82 -9.19
N ARG A 306 -24.32 7.12 -8.92
CA ARG A 306 -25.26 8.13 -9.45
C ARG A 306 -24.55 9.40 -9.93
N LYS A 307 -25.24 10.24 -10.69
CA LYS A 307 -24.79 11.60 -11.03
C LYS A 307 -25.22 12.56 -9.92
N ALA A 308 -24.29 13.35 -9.37
CA ALA A 308 -24.63 14.41 -8.42
C ALA A 308 -25.03 15.70 -9.17
N SER A 309 -26.11 16.35 -8.69
CA SER A 309 -26.56 17.65 -9.21
C SER A 309 -25.87 18.83 -8.50
N VAL A 310 -25.56 18.72 -7.21
CA VAL A 310 -24.82 19.70 -6.39
C VAL A 310 -23.87 18.98 -5.42
N ILE A 311 -22.70 19.54 -5.11
CA ILE A 311 -21.72 18.98 -4.16
C ILE A 311 -21.95 19.60 -2.78
N GLY A 312 -22.03 18.78 -1.73
CA GLY A 312 -22.01 19.24 -0.33
C GLY A 312 -23.37 19.37 0.37
N SER A 313 -24.49 19.13 -0.32
CA SER A 313 -25.81 19.01 0.32
C SER A 313 -26.29 17.56 0.21
N ASN A 314 -26.92 17.05 1.27
CA ASN A 314 -27.61 15.76 1.37
C ASN A 314 -28.13 15.25 0.03
N PHE A 315 -27.99 13.94 -0.21
CA PHE A 315 -28.38 13.08 -1.36
C PHE A 315 -29.57 13.51 -2.28
N ASN A 316 -30.39 14.49 -1.88
CA ASN A 316 -31.43 15.16 -2.63
C ASN A 316 -30.91 15.74 -3.96
N GLY A 317 -31.50 15.26 -5.05
CA GLY A 317 -31.23 15.72 -6.41
C GLY A 317 -30.19 14.90 -7.18
N SER A 318 -29.65 13.80 -6.62
CA SER A 318 -28.87 12.84 -7.41
C SER A 318 -29.73 12.16 -8.47
N VAL A 319 -29.15 11.87 -9.64
CA VAL A 319 -29.85 11.25 -10.78
C VAL A 319 -29.24 9.90 -11.10
N ASP A 320 -30.09 8.89 -11.27
CA ASP A 320 -29.66 7.57 -11.74
C ASP A 320 -29.05 7.64 -13.13
N ILE A 321 -27.96 6.90 -13.30
CA ILE A 321 -27.38 6.61 -14.61
C ILE A 321 -28.11 5.37 -15.11
N ILE A 322 -28.86 5.52 -16.20
CA ILE A 322 -29.87 4.55 -16.64
C ILE A 322 -29.59 4.09 -18.06
N ASP A 323 -29.81 2.81 -18.32
CA ASP A 323 -29.74 2.21 -19.66
C ASP A 323 -30.98 1.35 -19.96
N ASN A 324 -31.29 1.16 -21.25
CA ASN A 324 -32.46 0.39 -21.70
C ASN A 324 -32.18 -1.12 -21.85
N THR A 325 -30.94 -1.50 -22.16
CA THR A 325 -30.58 -2.85 -22.61
C THR A 325 -29.55 -3.53 -21.72
N ASN A 326 -28.96 -2.80 -20.76
CA ASN A 326 -27.81 -3.21 -19.96
C ASN A 326 -26.51 -3.35 -20.77
N VAL A 327 -26.45 -2.67 -21.93
CA VAL A 327 -25.27 -2.58 -22.78
C VAL A 327 -24.83 -1.12 -22.83
N TRP A 328 -23.92 -0.76 -21.93
CA TRP A 328 -23.49 0.60 -21.65
C TRP A 328 -22.40 1.04 -22.63
N ALA A 329 -22.82 1.36 -23.85
CA ALA A 329 -21.95 1.84 -24.92
C ALA A 329 -21.80 3.39 -24.98
N ASN A 330 -22.55 4.11 -24.13
CA ASN A 330 -22.62 5.58 -24.18
C ASN A 330 -21.30 6.23 -23.77
N GLY A 331 -20.86 7.24 -24.54
CA GLY A 331 -19.73 8.10 -24.21
C GLY A 331 -20.10 9.20 -23.20
N GLY A 332 -19.12 10.04 -22.84
CA GLY A 332 -19.37 11.20 -21.98
C GLY A 332 -19.63 10.84 -20.50
N GLN A 333 -20.62 11.48 -19.88
CA GLN A 333 -20.85 11.40 -18.43
C GLN A 333 -21.31 10.01 -17.96
N ASP A 334 -22.00 9.26 -18.82
CA ASP A 334 -22.43 7.90 -18.49
C ASP A 334 -21.22 6.96 -18.45
N ARG A 335 -20.20 7.19 -19.30
CA ARG A 335 -18.91 6.48 -19.25
C ARG A 335 -18.11 6.79 -17.99
N ASP A 336 -18.21 8.01 -17.47
CA ASP A 336 -17.63 8.35 -16.16
C ASP A 336 -18.28 7.53 -15.05
N GLY A 337 -19.61 7.45 -15.09
CA GLY A 337 -20.42 6.65 -14.18
C GLY A 337 -20.08 5.16 -14.21
N THR A 338 -20.10 4.54 -15.39
CA THR A 338 -19.81 3.11 -15.54
C THR A 338 -18.38 2.77 -15.14
N THR A 339 -17.42 3.64 -15.47
CA THR A 339 -16.01 3.44 -15.07
C THR A 339 -15.86 3.55 -13.56
N ALA A 340 -16.49 4.53 -12.93
CA ALA A 340 -16.46 4.68 -11.47
C ALA A 340 -17.12 3.52 -10.74
N HIS A 341 -18.26 3.05 -11.26
CA HIS A 341 -18.98 1.89 -10.73
C HIS A 341 -18.12 0.64 -10.76
N TRP A 342 -17.54 0.31 -11.91
CA TRP A 342 -16.63 -0.82 -12.04
C TRP A 342 -15.41 -0.72 -11.11
N CYS A 343 -14.83 0.48 -10.96
CA CYS A 343 -13.71 0.66 -10.04
C CYS A 343 -14.11 0.42 -8.58
N MET A 344 -15.33 0.81 -8.19
CA MET A 344 -15.88 0.57 -6.85
C MET A 344 -16.15 -0.93 -6.63
N GLU A 345 -16.71 -1.64 -7.62
CA GLU A 345 -16.86 -3.10 -7.59
C GLU A 345 -15.51 -3.78 -7.37
N LYS A 346 -14.45 -3.40 -8.11
CA LYS A 346 -13.12 -3.99 -7.97
C LYS A 346 -12.46 -3.70 -6.62
N ALA A 347 -12.66 -2.49 -6.09
CA ALA A 347 -12.19 -2.15 -4.75
C ALA A 347 -12.88 -3.02 -3.70
N HIS A 348 -14.20 -3.13 -3.76
CA HIS A 348 -15.00 -3.95 -2.86
C HIS A 348 -14.66 -5.45 -2.96
N GLU A 349 -14.55 -5.99 -4.18
CA GLU A 349 -14.14 -7.36 -4.46
C GLU A 349 -12.77 -7.68 -3.84
N TYR A 350 -11.80 -6.75 -3.94
CA TYR A 350 -10.51 -6.89 -3.30
C TYR A 350 -10.63 -7.06 -1.78
N TYR A 351 -11.47 -6.26 -1.12
CA TYR A 351 -11.64 -6.33 0.33
C TYR A 351 -12.34 -7.60 0.80
N ILE A 352 -13.37 -8.06 0.06
CA ILE A 352 -14.01 -9.35 0.33
C ILE A 352 -13.00 -10.48 0.17
N ASN A 353 -12.32 -10.56 -0.98
CA ASN A 353 -11.45 -11.70 -1.29
C ASN A 353 -10.20 -11.74 -0.40
N LYS A 354 -9.70 -10.57 0.03
CA LYS A 354 -8.46 -10.49 0.80
C LYS A 354 -8.68 -10.54 2.31
N PHE A 355 -9.77 -9.96 2.80
CA PHE A 355 -10.01 -9.76 4.24
C PHE A 355 -11.36 -10.30 4.73
N GLY A 356 -12.20 -10.84 3.84
CA GLY A 356 -13.54 -11.30 4.19
C GLY A 356 -14.50 -10.18 4.57
N ARG A 357 -14.15 -8.92 4.27
CA ARG A 357 -14.93 -7.74 4.68
C ARG A 357 -15.87 -7.29 3.56
N ASN A 358 -17.18 -7.34 3.83
CA ASN A 358 -18.22 -6.93 2.90
C ASN A 358 -18.68 -5.50 3.15
N GLY A 359 -18.58 -4.63 2.13
CA GLY A 359 -18.84 -3.21 2.26
C GLY A 359 -17.74 -2.50 3.05
N TRP A 360 -17.87 -1.18 3.23
CA TRP A 360 -16.87 -0.41 3.97
C TRP A 360 -17.03 -0.44 5.49
N ASP A 361 -18.21 -0.78 6.00
CA ASP A 361 -18.52 -0.84 7.43
C ASP A 361 -18.58 -2.26 7.99
N GLY A 362 -18.41 -3.28 7.14
CA GLY A 362 -18.53 -4.68 7.54
C GLY A 362 -19.96 -5.12 7.92
N ALA A 363 -20.96 -4.24 7.79
CA ALA A 363 -22.35 -4.48 8.18
C ALA A 363 -23.33 -4.26 7.01
N ASN A 364 -22.84 -4.38 5.78
CA ASN A 364 -23.59 -4.25 4.53
C ASN A 364 -24.24 -2.88 4.30
N VAL A 365 -23.71 -1.79 4.87
CA VAL A 365 -24.21 -0.46 4.51
C VAL A 365 -23.95 -0.20 3.03
N GLN A 366 -24.96 0.36 2.37
CA GLN A 366 -24.87 0.76 0.99
C GLN A 366 -23.71 1.72 0.74
N ALA A 367 -22.78 1.32 -0.13
CA ALA A 367 -21.70 2.15 -0.61
C ALA A 367 -22.20 3.06 -1.73
N ASN A 368 -22.26 4.36 -1.46
CA ASN A 368 -22.70 5.36 -2.43
C ASN A 368 -21.51 6.02 -3.12
N LEU A 369 -21.56 6.12 -4.45
CA LEU A 369 -20.60 6.86 -5.26
C LEU A 369 -21.31 7.84 -6.18
N PHE A 370 -20.79 9.06 -6.24
CA PHE A 370 -21.32 10.11 -7.11
C PHE A 370 -20.27 10.61 -8.09
N THR A 371 -20.60 10.63 -9.37
CA THR A 371 -19.81 11.35 -10.37
C THR A 371 -20.42 12.73 -10.60
N ASN A 372 -19.57 13.75 -10.71
CA ASN A 372 -20.01 15.11 -11.02
C ASN A 372 -19.12 15.75 -12.11
N ASN A 373 -19.80 16.24 -13.15
CA ASN A 373 -19.21 16.97 -14.28
C ASN A 373 -19.52 18.49 -14.29
N GLY A 374 -20.32 18.97 -13.36
CA GLY A 374 -20.69 20.38 -13.20
C GLY A 374 -19.54 21.21 -12.64
N GLY A 375 -19.11 22.21 -13.42
CA GLY A 375 -18.06 23.15 -13.03
C GLY A 375 -18.60 24.22 -12.09
N GLY A 376 -18.10 24.25 -10.86
CA GLY A 376 -18.34 25.34 -9.92
C GLY A 376 -17.41 25.23 -8.72
N GLY A 377 -16.32 25.99 -8.72
CA GLY A 377 -15.55 26.34 -7.52
C GLY A 377 -14.60 25.30 -6.89
N ILE A 378 -14.64 24.02 -7.29
CA ILE A 378 -13.86 22.97 -6.59
C ILE A 378 -12.66 22.51 -7.44
N LYS A 379 -11.50 22.37 -6.80
CA LYS A 379 -10.34 21.68 -7.37
C LYS A 379 -10.73 20.21 -7.59
N GLY A 380 -10.81 19.76 -8.85
CA GLY A 380 -11.29 18.41 -9.15
C GLY A 380 -10.49 17.31 -8.46
N GLY A 381 -11.19 16.30 -7.96
CA GLY A 381 -10.65 15.31 -7.03
C GLY A 381 -11.65 14.19 -6.68
N GLY A 382 -11.19 13.21 -5.91
CA GLY A 382 -12.02 12.28 -5.16
C GLY A 382 -12.14 12.73 -3.70
N ILE A 383 -13.26 12.41 -3.06
CA ILE A 383 -13.50 12.65 -1.63
C ILE A 383 -14.47 11.61 -1.07
N PHE A 384 -14.12 11.00 0.05
CA PHE A 384 -15.06 10.33 0.94
C PHE A 384 -15.47 11.27 2.08
N ASN A 385 -16.78 11.52 2.23
CA ASN A 385 -17.30 12.50 3.20
C ASN A 385 -17.85 11.88 4.51
N GLY A 386 -17.54 10.61 4.79
CA GLY A 386 -18.14 9.86 5.90
C GLY A 386 -19.33 8.97 5.50
N SER A 387 -19.95 9.20 4.34
CA SER A 387 -21.14 8.45 3.90
C SER A 387 -21.16 8.06 2.43
N ALA A 388 -20.41 8.77 1.59
CA ALA A 388 -20.33 8.51 0.16
C ALA A 388 -19.00 8.99 -0.44
N ILE A 389 -18.67 8.42 -1.58
CA ILE A 389 -17.57 8.86 -2.44
C ILE A 389 -18.11 9.87 -3.44
N PHE A 390 -17.43 11.00 -3.62
CA PHE A 390 -17.71 11.97 -4.68
C PHE A 390 -16.48 12.12 -5.57
N LEU A 391 -16.67 11.94 -6.87
CA LEU A 391 -15.66 12.11 -7.90
C LEU A 391 -16.02 13.31 -8.76
N THR A 392 -15.13 14.31 -8.77
CA THR A 392 -15.40 15.62 -9.35
C THR A 392 -14.40 15.97 -10.44
N LYS A 393 -14.88 16.69 -11.46
CA LYS A 393 -14.06 17.21 -12.55
C LYS A 393 -13.39 18.54 -12.16
N GLN A 394 -12.13 18.73 -12.57
CA GLN A 394 -11.39 19.97 -12.33
C GLN A 394 -11.72 21.04 -13.38
N GLY A 395 -12.89 21.67 -13.29
CA GLY A 395 -13.29 22.76 -14.19
C GLY A 395 -13.06 22.43 -15.67
N SER A 396 -12.52 23.36 -16.47
CA SER A 396 -12.18 23.11 -17.89
C SER A 396 -10.88 22.34 -18.12
N GLN A 397 -10.07 22.11 -17.07
CA GLN A 397 -8.73 21.51 -17.18
C GLN A 397 -8.75 20.00 -17.41
N ARG A 398 -9.87 19.33 -17.13
CA ARG A 398 -10.04 17.89 -17.36
C ARG A 398 -11.34 17.61 -18.07
N GLN A 399 -11.32 16.65 -19.00
CA GLN A 399 -12.52 16.24 -19.72
C GLN A 399 -13.45 15.39 -18.85
N HIS A 400 -12.90 14.66 -17.87
CA HIS A 400 -13.58 13.67 -17.04
C HIS A 400 -13.21 13.81 -15.54
N PRO A 401 -14.06 13.36 -14.60
CA PRO A 401 -13.72 13.21 -13.19
C PRO A 401 -12.68 12.07 -12.97
N LEU A 402 -12.13 11.98 -11.76
CA LEU A 402 -11.08 11.01 -11.40
C LEU A 402 -11.60 9.56 -11.26
N VAL A 403 -12.02 8.97 -12.36
CA VAL A 403 -12.60 7.63 -12.42
C VAL A 403 -11.52 6.56 -12.68
N PHE A 404 -10.45 6.58 -11.89
CA PHE A 404 -9.37 5.60 -11.97
C PHE A 404 -9.44 4.63 -10.80
N LEU A 405 -9.02 3.38 -11.04
CA LEU A 405 -9.10 2.30 -10.06
C LEU A 405 -8.37 2.62 -8.74
N ASP A 406 -7.20 3.25 -8.81
CA ASP A 406 -6.43 3.68 -7.65
C ASP A 406 -7.14 4.78 -6.86
N CYS A 407 -7.72 5.77 -7.55
CA CYS A 407 -8.46 6.86 -6.93
C CYS A 407 -9.74 6.36 -6.24
N VAL A 408 -10.54 5.55 -6.94
CA VAL A 408 -11.78 5.02 -6.35
C VAL A 408 -11.47 4.04 -5.22
N GLY A 409 -10.46 3.19 -5.37
CA GLY A 409 -9.99 2.31 -4.30
C GLY A 409 -9.47 3.07 -3.08
N HIS A 410 -8.80 4.20 -3.29
CA HIS A 410 -8.37 5.10 -2.22
C HIS A 410 -9.57 5.67 -1.45
N GLU A 411 -10.56 6.26 -2.13
CA GLU A 411 -11.76 6.81 -1.46
C GLU A 411 -12.58 5.71 -0.77
N PHE A 412 -12.66 4.52 -1.36
CA PHE A 412 -13.31 3.36 -0.74
C PHE A 412 -12.60 2.94 0.56
N THR A 413 -11.26 3.05 0.59
CA THR A 413 -10.44 2.78 1.77
C THR A 413 -10.66 3.83 2.87
N HIS A 414 -10.98 5.08 2.53
CA HIS A 414 -11.42 6.05 3.53
C HIS A 414 -12.72 5.63 4.23
N GLY A 415 -13.68 5.05 3.48
CA GLY A 415 -14.88 4.47 4.08
C GLY A 415 -14.58 3.35 5.08
N MET A 416 -13.60 2.51 4.76
CA MET A 416 -13.11 1.43 5.64
C MET A 416 -12.46 1.97 6.92
N ALA A 417 -11.67 3.05 6.80
CA ALA A 417 -11.02 3.66 7.94
C ALA A 417 -12.00 4.45 8.84
N PHE A 418 -13.08 4.98 8.25
CA PHE A 418 -14.11 5.73 8.97
C PHE A 418 -15.02 4.82 9.80
N ASN A 419 -15.34 3.64 9.28
CA ASN A 419 -16.21 2.66 9.93
C ASN A 419 -15.34 1.50 10.41
N CYS A 420 -14.92 1.51 11.67
CA CYS A 420 -14.07 0.45 12.25
C CYS A 420 -14.82 -0.89 12.32
#